data_AF-A0A852VNE9-F1
#
_entry.id   AF-A0A852VNE9-F1
#
_cell.length_a   1.000
_cell.length_b   1.000
_cell.length_c   1.000
_cell.angle_alpha   90.00
_cell.angle_beta   90.00
_cell.angle_gamma   90.00
#
_symmetry.space_group_name_H-M   'P 1'
#
loop_
_entity.id
_entity.type
_entity.pdbx_description
1 polymer ?
#
loop_
_entity_poly.entity_id
_entity_poly.type
_entity_poly.pdbx_seq_one_letter_code
_entity_poly.pdbx_strand_id
1 'polypeptide(L)'
;MSGDASRIYTKTGDDGTTGRLFGGRVGKDDPLVQACGDIDEAVGALGIARAELEPGTDLAELTLANQRRLFVVAADLMANPHARDRLEPGTSLVDADLVGAVEADIDTLVEQHPLKPVFIVPGATRASAAFDLARGVVRRAERHAVAAARAGQAVSDPVLLTLNRMSDLVYVLARASAGDAEAPSHE
;
A
#
# COMPACT_ATOMS: atom_id res chain seq x y z
N MET A 1 0.66 23.42 17.35
CA MET A 1 1.89 22.93 16.71
C MET A 1 2.78 24.14 16.45
N SER A 2 3.83 24.34 17.26
CA SER A 2 4.83 25.38 17.02
C SER A 2 6.19 24.69 17.08
N GLY A 3 6.75 24.44 15.90
CA GLY A 3 8.01 23.77 15.69
C GLY A 3 8.40 24.00 14.25
N ASP A 4 9.55 24.62 14.06
CA ASP A 4 10.20 24.91 12.78
C ASP A 4 10.17 23.66 11.87
N ALA A 5 9.30 23.69 10.85
CA ALA A 5 9.02 22.58 9.94
C ALA A 5 10.21 22.25 8.99
N SER A 6 11.39 22.82 9.24
CA SER A 6 12.57 22.70 8.40
C SER A 6 13.52 21.55 8.77
N ARG A 7 13.41 20.97 9.97
CA ARG A 7 14.32 19.89 10.42
C ARG A 7 13.66 18.51 10.33
N ILE A 8 14.20 17.68 9.43
CA ILE A 8 13.75 16.30 9.22
C ILE A 8 14.12 15.38 10.39
N TYR A 9 15.33 15.49 10.95
CA TYR A 9 15.72 14.72 12.13
C TYR A 9 15.42 15.48 13.42
N THR A 10 14.55 14.93 14.26
CA THR A 10 14.10 15.59 15.52
C THR A 10 14.71 14.98 16.78
N LYS A 11 15.38 13.82 16.66
CA LYS A 11 15.91 12.99 17.78
C LYS A 11 14.85 12.48 18.75
N THR A 12 13.57 12.78 18.52
CA THR A 12 12.49 12.40 19.43
C THR A 12 12.25 10.89 19.46
N GLY A 13 12.77 10.11 18.51
CA GLY A 13 12.65 8.64 18.50
C GLY A 13 13.95 7.90 18.82
N ASP A 14 14.96 8.59 19.38
CA ASP A 14 16.25 7.98 19.74
C ASP A 14 16.10 7.00 20.92
N ASP A 15 15.01 7.11 21.69
CA ASP A 15 14.62 6.19 22.76
C ASP A 15 13.96 4.88 22.26
N GLY A 16 13.89 4.69 20.94
CA GLY A 16 13.27 3.52 20.32
C GLY A 16 11.75 3.63 20.15
N THR A 17 11.13 4.77 20.48
CA THR A 17 9.69 4.97 20.31
C THR A 17 9.37 5.95 19.16
N THR A 18 8.12 5.97 18.71
CA THR A 18 7.60 6.85 17.65
C THR A 18 6.21 7.37 17.99
N GLY A 19 5.80 8.48 17.37
CA GLY A 19 4.49 9.10 17.59
C GLY A 19 3.39 8.45 16.75
N ARG A 20 2.18 8.33 17.31
CA ARG A 20 0.96 8.00 16.57
C ARG A 20 0.33 9.24 15.96
N LEU A 21 -0.45 9.06 14.89
CA LEU A 21 -1.32 10.10 14.37
C LEU A 21 -2.36 10.44 15.44
N PHE A 22 -2.63 11.74 15.63
CA PHE A 22 -3.47 12.27 16.72
C PHE A 22 -2.95 12.05 18.15
N GLY A 23 -1.67 11.72 18.32
CA GLY A 23 -0.97 11.72 19.60
C GLY A 23 -0.85 10.34 20.23
N GLY A 24 -0.02 10.24 21.28
CA GLY A 24 0.42 8.95 21.84
C GLY A 24 1.74 8.48 21.22
N ARG A 25 2.42 7.56 21.90
CA ARG A 25 3.70 6.99 21.47
C ARG A 25 3.69 5.47 21.61
N VAL A 26 4.40 4.80 20.73
CA VAL A 26 4.60 3.34 20.76
C VAL A 26 6.04 2.99 20.42
N GLY A 27 6.45 1.76 20.77
CA GLY A 27 7.74 1.23 20.33
C GLY A 27 7.82 1.20 18.80
N LYS A 28 9.02 1.37 18.24
CA LYS A 28 9.26 1.20 16.80
C LYS A 28 9.10 -0.26 16.34
N ASP A 29 9.08 -1.20 17.29
CA ASP A 29 8.80 -2.61 17.15
C ASP A 29 7.31 -2.96 17.33
N ASP A 30 6.43 -1.96 17.52
CA ASP A 30 4.98 -2.16 17.55
C ASP A 30 4.50 -2.81 16.24
N PRO A 31 3.65 -3.86 16.29
CA PRO A 31 3.18 -4.56 15.09
C PRO A 31 2.53 -3.66 14.03
N LEU A 32 1.86 -2.58 14.43
CA LEU A 32 1.26 -1.61 13.50
C LEU A 32 2.33 -0.74 12.84
N VAL A 33 3.39 -0.38 13.57
CA VAL A 33 4.55 0.33 13.01
C VAL A 33 5.25 -0.56 11.98
N GLN A 34 5.39 -1.86 12.25
CA GLN A 34 5.96 -2.81 11.30
C GLN A 34 5.12 -2.93 10.02
N ALA A 35 3.79 -3.04 10.15
CA ALA A 35 2.90 -3.05 8.99
C ALA A 35 3.01 -1.75 8.17
N CYS A 36 3.09 -0.59 8.83
CA CYS A 36 3.27 0.69 8.14
C CYS A 36 4.65 0.84 7.47
N GLY A 37 5.70 0.25 8.04
CA GLY A 37 7.02 0.19 7.41
C GLY A 37 6.98 -0.62 6.11
N ASP A 38 6.26 -1.75 6.09
CA ASP A 38 6.04 -2.50 4.85
C ASP A 38 5.21 -1.71 3.83
N ILE A 39 4.19 -0.96 4.27
CA ILE A 39 3.40 -0.10 3.38
C ILE A 39 4.29 0.96 2.74
N ASP A 40 5.17 1.61 3.50
CA ASP A 40 6.13 2.59 2.99
C ASP A 40 7.08 1.97 1.95
N GLU A 41 7.57 0.76 2.22
CA GLU A 41 8.39 0.00 1.26
C GLU A 41 7.60 -0.34 -0.02
N ALA A 42 6.33 -0.74 0.10
CA ALA A 42 5.46 -0.99 -1.05
C ALA A 42 5.23 0.28 -1.88
N VAL A 43 4.97 1.41 -1.23
CA VAL A 43 4.84 2.72 -1.89
C VAL A 43 6.12 3.07 -2.63
N GLY A 44 7.29 2.82 -2.05
CA GLY A 44 8.59 2.99 -2.70
C GLY A 44 8.74 2.11 -3.96
N ALA A 45 8.40 0.83 -3.87
CA ALA A 45 8.46 -0.10 -4.99
C ALA A 45 7.47 0.28 -6.13
N LEU A 46 6.26 0.72 -5.79
CA LEU A 46 5.32 1.31 -6.76
C LEU A 46 5.89 2.58 -7.40
N GLY A 47 6.65 3.38 -6.65
CA GLY A 47 7.33 4.56 -7.15
C GLY A 47 8.39 4.24 -8.20
N ILE A 48 9.14 3.14 -8.00
CA ILE A 48 10.09 2.63 -8.99
C ILE A 48 9.34 2.19 -10.25
N ALA A 49 8.25 1.43 -10.11
CA ALA A 49 7.45 1.00 -11.25
C ALA A 49 6.90 2.20 -12.04
N ARG A 50 6.33 3.19 -11.34
CA ARG A 50 5.79 4.42 -11.94
C ARG A 50 6.86 5.25 -12.66
N ALA A 51 8.09 5.28 -12.16
CA ALA A 51 9.19 6.01 -12.80
C ALA A 51 9.63 5.39 -14.14
N GLU A 52 9.33 4.12 -14.37
CA GLU A 52 9.57 3.43 -15.65
C GLU A 52 8.39 3.57 -16.63
N LEU A 53 7.28 4.18 -16.20
CA LEU A 53 6.13 4.47 -17.06
C LEU A 53 6.23 5.89 -17.63
N GLU A 54 5.64 6.11 -18.81
CA GLU A 54 5.53 7.46 -19.37
C GLU A 54 4.61 8.34 -18.48
N PRO A 55 5.06 9.53 -18.06
CA PRO A 55 4.26 10.42 -17.23
C PRO A 55 2.93 10.82 -17.88
N GLY A 56 1.86 10.89 -17.09
CA GLY A 56 0.53 11.28 -17.56
C GLY A 56 -0.24 10.19 -18.29
N THR A 57 0.31 8.98 -18.42
CA THR A 57 -0.47 7.81 -18.84
C THR A 57 -1.44 7.36 -17.76
N ASP A 58 -2.57 6.76 -18.15
CA ASP A 58 -3.57 6.25 -17.21
C ASP A 58 -2.96 5.29 -16.18
N LEU A 59 -2.02 4.42 -16.61
CA LEU A 59 -1.34 3.49 -15.73
C LEU A 59 -0.43 4.20 -14.70
N ALA A 60 0.26 5.27 -15.11
CA ALA A 60 1.10 6.07 -14.21
C ALA A 60 0.26 6.84 -13.18
N GLU A 61 -0.85 7.44 -13.61
CA GLU A 61 -1.77 8.17 -12.72
C GLU A 61 -2.51 7.23 -11.77
N LEU A 62 -2.94 6.07 -12.24
CA LEU A 62 -3.55 5.02 -11.42
C LEU A 62 -2.57 4.50 -10.36
N THR A 63 -1.31 4.30 -10.75
CA THR A 63 -0.26 3.91 -9.80
C THR A 63 -0.07 4.98 -8.73
N LEU A 64 -0.01 6.26 -9.10
CA LEU A 64 0.12 7.37 -8.15
C LEU A 64 -1.09 7.47 -7.21
N ALA A 65 -2.31 7.29 -7.74
CA ALA A 65 -3.52 7.26 -6.94
C ALA A 65 -3.48 6.14 -5.88
N ASN A 66 -2.99 4.96 -6.24
CA ASN A 66 -2.89 3.83 -5.32
C ASN A 66 -1.71 3.94 -4.33
N GLN A 67 -0.62 4.62 -4.70
CA GLN A 67 0.40 5.05 -3.71
C GLN A 67 -0.23 5.96 -2.64
N ARG A 68 -1.10 6.89 -3.04
CA ARG A 68 -1.81 7.78 -2.09
C ARG A 68 -2.78 7.00 -1.20
N ARG A 69 -3.54 6.04 -1.75
CA ARG A 69 -4.43 5.18 -0.95
C ARG A 69 -3.66 4.35 0.09
N LEU A 70 -2.47 3.86 -0.24
CA LEU A 70 -1.60 3.20 0.74
C LEU A 70 -1.16 4.12 1.88
N PHE A 71 -0.93 5.42 1.62
CA PHE A 71 -0.72 6.40 2.70
C PHE A 71 -1.96 6.56 3.60
N VAL A 72 -3.18 6.51 3.04
CA VAL A 72 -4.42 6.52 3.83
C VAL A 72 -4.49 5.28 4.74
N VAL A 73 -4.14 4.10 4.21
CA VAL A 73 -4.08 2.86 5.01
C VAL A 73 -3.08 2.97 6.15
N ALA A 74 -1.87 3.49 5.90
CA ALA A 74 -0.87 3.69 6.93
C ALA A 74 -1.31 4.73 7.99
N ALA A 75 -2.04 5.77 7.58
CA ALA A 75 -2.59 6.77 8.49
C ALA A 75 -3.65 6.19 9.43
N ASP A 76 -4.57 5.35 8.92
CA ASP A 76 -5.58 4.67 9.75
C ASP A 76 -4.92 3.72 10.76
N LEU A 77 -3.96 2.91 10.32
CA LEU A 77 -3.18 2.00 11.19
C LEU A 77 -2.42 2.75 12.31
N MET A 78 -1.85 3.92 12.00
CA MET A 78 -1.09 4.71 12.97
C MET A 78 -1.93 5.68 13.79
N ALA A 79 -3.24 5.76 13.56
CA ALA A 79 -4.14 6.57 14.36
C ALA A 79 -4.08 6.15 15.83
N ASN A 80 -4.20 7.12 16.73
CA ASN A 80 -4.49 6.82 18.12
C ASN A 80 -5.85 6.11 18.20
N PRO A 81 -5.93 4.91 18.79
CA PRO A 81 -7.18 4.14 18.86
C PRO A 81 -8.29 4.89 19.62
N HIS A 82 -7.94 5.80 20.52
CA HIS A 82 -8.90 6.64 21.26
C HIS A 82 -9.31 7.93 20.51
N ALA A 83 -8.80 8.12 19.30
CA ALA A 83 -9.03 9.32 18.49
C ALA A 83 -9.30 8.97 17.02
N ARG A 84 -9.71 7.73 16.74
CA ARG A 84 -9.98 7.22 15.38
C ARG A 84 -11.17 7.93 14.72
N ASP A 85 -12.10 8.45 15.52
CA ASP A 85 -13.24 9.28 15.09
C ASP A 85 -12.83 10.59 14.38
N ARG A 86 -11.55 10.99 14.49
CA ARG A 86 -10.98 12.14 13.80
C ARG A 86 -10.39 11.83 12.42
N LEU A 87 -10.38 10.57 12.01
CA LEU A 87 -9.94 10.20 10.66
C LEU A 87 -10.97 10.65 9.62
N GLU A 88 -10.48 11.04 8.45
CA GLU A 88 -11.31 11.59 7.36
C GLU A 88 -11.21 10.72 6.11
N PRO A 89 -12.34 10.35 5.47
CA PRO A 89 -12.34 9.63 4.19
C PRO A 89 -11.44 10.28 3.13
N GLY A 90 -10.72 9.47 2.37
CA GLY A 90 -9.81 9.93 1.31
C GLY A 90 -8.51 10.60 1.80
N THR A 91 -8.37 10.86 3.10
CA THR A 91 -7.18 11.50 3.68
C THR A 91 -6.48 10.61 4.71
N SER A 92 -7.24 10.00 5.61
CA SER A 92 -6.69 9.19 6.71
C SER A 92 -7.57 8.03 7.18
N LEU A 93 -8.84 7.99 6.78
CA LEU A 93 -9.77 6.90 7.09
C LEU A 93 -9.84 5.91 5.92
N VAL A 94 -9.72 4.61 6.23
CA VAL A 94 -10.12 3.53 5.33
C VAL A 94 -11.55 3.12 5.66
N ASP A 95 -12.43 3.27 4.67
CA ASP A 95 -13.84 2.91 4.73
C ASP A 95 -14.21 1.95 3.58
N ALA A 96 -15.49 1.59 3.48
CA ALA A 96 -15.99 0.68 2.45
C ALA A 96 -15.86 1.28 1.04
N ASP A 97 -15.95 2.60 0.89
CA ASP A 97 -15.84 3.27 -0.41
C ASP A 97 -14.42 3.16 -0.95
N LEU A 98 -13.40 3.26 -0.09
CA LEU A 98 -12.00 3.02 -0.50
C LEU A 98 -11.80 1.58 -0.97
N VAL A 99 -12.35 0.59 -0.26
CA VAL A 99 -12.29 -0.83 -0.69
C VAL A 99 -12.91 -0.98 -2.07
N GLY A 100 -14.12 -0.44 -2.27
CA GLY A 100 -14.82 -0.48 -3.55
C GLY A 100 -14.08 0.24 -4.67
N ALA A 101 -13.35 1.32 -4.37
CA ALA A 101 -12.52 2.02 -5.35
C ALA A 101 -11.33 1.19 -5.82
N VAL A 102 -10.72 0.38 -4.94
CA VAL A 102 -9.65 -0.56 -5.33
C VAL A 102 -10.22 -1.69 -6.20
N GLU A 103 -11.41 -2.20 -5.86
CA GLU A 103 -12.10 -3.23 -6.65
C GLU A 103 -12.47 -2.71 -8.05
N ALA A 104 -12.97 -1.47 -8.16
CA ALA A 104 -13.30 -0.84 -9.44
C ALA A 104 -12.06 -0.63 -10.34
N ASP A 105 -10.91 -0.28 -9.76
CA ASP A 105 -9.66 -0.17 -10.50
C ASP A 105 -9.22 -1.54 -11.06
N ILE A 106 -9.39 -2.62 -10.28
CA ILE A 106 -9.10 -3.99 -10.72
C ILE A 106 -9.99 -4.35 -11.90
N ASP A 107 -11.31 -4.17 -11.77
CA ASP A 107 -12.28 -4.52 -12.80
C ASP A 107 -11.99 -3.78 -14.11
N THR A 108 -11.71 -2.47 -14.02
CA THR A 108 -11.36 -1.63 -15.17
C THR A 108 -10.10 -2.14 -15.90
N LEU A 109 -9.04 -2.45 -15.15
CA LEU A 109 -7.80 -2.93 -15.75
C LEU A 109 -7.93 -4.33 -16.35
N VAL A 110 -8.70 -5.23 -15.71
CA VAL A 110 -8.96 -6.57 -16.23
C VAL A 110 -9.80 -6.53 -17.50
N GLU A 111 -10.75 -5.59 -17.60
CA GLU A 111 -11.52 -5.37 -18.82
C GLU A 111 -10.63 -4.88 -19.97
N GLN A 112 -9.72 -3.94 -19.69
CA GLN A 112 -8.78 -3.40 -20.68
C GLN A 112 -7.69 -4.40 -21.08
N HIS A 113 -7.22 -5.21 -20.13
CA HIS A 113 -6.14 -6.17 -20.28
C HIS A 113 -6.52 -7.53 -19.66
N PRO A 114 -7.27 -8.37 -20.39
CA PRO A 114 -7.67 -9.69 -19.89
C PRO A 114 -6.49 -10.55 -19.47
N LEU A 115 -6.59 -11.15 -18.28
CA LEU A 115 -5.52 -11.95 -17.70
C LEU A 115 -5.38 -13.31 -18.38
N LYS A 116 -4.14 -13.77 -18.56
CA LYS A 116 -3.85 -15.13 -19.04
C LYS A 116 -4.22 -16.15 -17.93
N PRO A 117 -4.87 -17.29 -18.25
CA PRO A 117 -5.26 -18.30 -17.26
C PRO A 117 -4.09 -19.22 -16.84
N VAL A 118 -2.91 -18.64 -16.62
CA VAL A 118 -1.67 -19.34 -16.25
C VAL A 118 -0.90 -18.51 -15.23
N PHE A 119 -0.10 -19.16 -14.39
CA PHE A 119 0.85 -18.41 -13.55
C PHE A 119 1.92 -17.77 -14.41
N ILE A 120 2.22 -16.50 -14.12
CA ILE A 120 3.22 -15.69 -14.83
C ILE A 120 4.49 -15.59 -13.99
N VAL A 121 5.65 -15.72 -14.64
CA VAL A 121 6.95 -15.47 -14.01
C VAL A 121 7.15 -13.95 -13.88
N PRO A 122 7.44 -13.44 -12.66
CA PRO A 122 7.65 -12.01 -12.46
C PRO A 122 8.79 -11.42 -13.29
N GLY A 123 8.60 -10.17 -13.74
CA GLY A 123 9.67 -9.35 -14.32
C GLY A 123 9.86 -9.42 -15.83
N ALA A 124 8.77 -9.51 -16.60
CA ALA A 124 8.78 -9.37 -18.06
C ALA A 124 9.39 -8.03 -18.54
N THR A 125 9.15 -6.96 -17.78
CA THR A 125 9.68 -5.60 -17.96
C THR A 125 10.15 -5.03 -16.62
N ARG A 126 10.95 -3.96 -16.63
CA ARG A 126 11.37 -3.26 -15.39
C ARG A 126 10.19 -2.79 -14.54
N ALA A 127 9.19 -2.17 -15.18
CA ALA A 127 7.97 -1.74 -14.52
C ALA A 127 7.24 -2.93 -13.88
N SER A 128 6.99 -4.00 -14.65
CA SER A 128 6.29 -5.19 -14.13
C SER A 128 7.05 -5.88 -13.00
N ALA A 129 8.39 -5.92 -13.06
CA ALA A 129 9.24 -6.49 -12.00
C ALA A 129 9.09 -5.70 -10.69
N ALA A 130 9.09 -4.37 -10.79
CA ALA A 130 8.91 -3.49 -9.64
C ALA A 130 7.49 -3.60 -9.05
N PHE A 131 6.45 -3.73 -9.90
CA PHE A 131 5.10 -4.02 -9.43
C PHE A 131 5.01 -5.41 -8.74
N ASP A 132 5.62 -6.45 -9.30
CA ASP A 132 5.63 -7.77 -8.66
C ASP A 132 6.33 -7.77 -7.30
N LEU A 133 7.44 -7.01 -7.18
CA LEU A 133 8.09 -6.78 -5.89
C LEU A 133 7.14 -6.06 -4.93
N ALA A 134 6.52 -4.96 -5.37
CA ALA A 134 5.55 -4.21 -4.58
C ALA A 134 4.40 -5.10 -4.09
N ARG A 135 3.87 -5.98 -4.95
CA ARG A 135 2.84 -6.97 -4.58
C ARG A 135 3.31 -7.89 -3.45
N GLY A 136 4.54 -8.38 -3.52
CA GLY A 136 5.13 -9.19 -2.45
C GLY A 136 5.20 -8.43 -1.12
N VAL A 137 5.53 -7.14 -1.17
CA VAL A 137 5.58 -6.26 0.00
C VAL A 137 4.19 -5.93 0.54
N VAL A 138 3.20 -5.61 -0.31
CA VAL A 138 1.80 -5.41 0.11
C VAL A 138 1.26 -6.64 0.84
N ARG A 139 1.54 -7.85 0.33
CA ARG A 139 1.17 -9.10 1.02
C ARG A 139 1.90 -9.28 2.36
N ARG A 140 3.10 -8.73 2.52
CA ARG A 140 3.82 -8.74 3.80
C ARG A 140 3.17 -7.76 4.79
N ALA A 141 2.84 -6.55 4.34
CA ALA A 141 2.07 -5.58 5.12
C ALA A 141 0.74 -6.16 5.61
N GLU A 142 0.01 -6.82 4.71
CA GLU A 142 -1.24 -7.54 5.02
C GLU A 142 -1.04 -8.56 6.14
N ARG A 143 -0.02 -9.43 6.04
CA ARG A 143 0.25 -10.44 7.08
C ARG A 143 0.56 -9.81 8.42
N HIS A 144 1.33 -8.72 8.46
CA HIS A 144 1.61 -8.00 9.71
C HIS A 144 0.37 -7.31 10.28
N ALA A 145 -0.47 -6.70 9.44
CA ALA A 145 -1.74 -6.12 9.87
C ALA A 145 -2.71 -7.18 10.43
N VAL A 146 -2.82 -8.34 9.76
CA VAL A 146 -3.61 -9.49 10.25
C VAL A 146 -3.05 -10.01 11.57
N ALA A 147 -1.73 -10.14 11.70
CA ALA A 147 -1.10 -10.57 12.94
C ALA A 147 -1.36 -9.57 14.10
N ALA A 148 -1.24 -8.27 13.83
CA ALA A 148 -1.55 -7.22 14.78
C ALA A 148 -3.01 -7.27 15.24
N ALA A 149 -3.96 -7.42 14.30
CA ALA A 149 -5.39 -7.57 14.60
C ALA A 149 -5.65 -8.79 15.50
N ARG A 150 -5.04 -9.94 15.17
CA ARG A 150 -5.13 -11.17 15.99
C ARG A 150 -4.51 -11.02 17.37
N ALA A 151 -3.51 -10.15 17.51
CA ALA A 151 -2.88 -9.80 18.79
C ALA A 151 -3.67 -8.75 19.59
N GLY A 152 -4.85 -8.31 19.11
CA GLY A 152 -5.72 -7.36 19.81
C GLY A 152 -5.42 -5.89 19.54
N GLN A 153 -4.60 -5.58 18.53
CA GLN A 153 -4.42 -4.19 18.08
C GLN A 153 -5.67 -3.69 17.34
N ALA A 154 -5.91 -2.38 17.41
CA ALA A 154 -7.02 -1.74 16.72
C ALA A 154 -6.75 -1.64 15.22
N VAL A 155 -7.24 -2.63 14.46
CA VAL A 155 -7.21 -2.67 12.99
C VAL A 155 -8.63 -2.86 12.51
N SER A 156 -9.10 -2.01 11.60
CA SER A 156 -10.45 -2.11 11.06
C SER A 156 -10.53 -3.14 9.92
N ASP A 157 -11.70 -3.77 9.74
CA ASP A 157 -11.90 -4.70 8.62
C ASP A 157 -11.65 -4.07 7.25
N PRO A 158 -12.08 -2.82 6.96
CA PRO A 158 -11.75 -2.14 5.71
C PRO A 158 -10.25 -2.04 5.41
N VAL A 159 -9.40 -1.86 6.44
CA VAL A 159 -7.94 -1.87 6.25
C VAL A 159 -7.45 -3.23 5.77
N LEU A 160 -7.89 -4.31 6.39
CA LEU A 160 -7.49 -5.68 6.02
C LEU A 160 -7.97 -6.02 4.60
N LEU A 161 -9.23 -5.68 4.29
CA LEU A 161 -9.80 -5.87 2.96
C LEU A 161 -9.04 -5.07 1.90
N THR A 162 -8.72 -3.81 2.18
CA THR A 162 -7.96 -2.94 1.27
C THR A 162 -6.58 -3.51 0.98
N LEU A 163 -5.82 -3.96 1.98
CA LEU A 163 -4.48 -4.53 1.77
C LEU A 163 -4.53 -5.80 0.92
N ASN A 164 -5.51 -6.68 1.18
CA ASN A 164 -5.71 -7.90 0.39
C ASN A 164 -6.01 -7.54 -1.08
N ARG A 165 -6.99 -6.64 -1.33
CA ARG A 165 -7.35 -6.18 -2.68
C ARG A 165 -6.24 -5.41 -3.38
N MET A 166 -5.47 -4.62 -2.65
CA MET A 166 -4.32 -3.91 -3.20
C MET A 166 -3.29 -4.89 -3.76
N SER A 167 -3.11 -6.07 -3.16
CA SER A 167 -2.20 -7.08 -3.72
C SER A 167 -2.69 -7.64 -5.07
N ASP A 168 -4.01 -7.77 -5.23
CA ASP A 168 -4.65 -8.15 -6.50
C ASP A 168 -4.50 -7.02 -7.54
N LEU A 169 -4.77 -5.77 -7.16
CA LEU A 169 -4.58 -4.61 -8.04
C LEU A 169 -3.14 -4.49 -8.53
N VAL A 170 -2.16 -4.63 -7.63
CA VAL A 170 -0.74 -4.57 -8.02
C VAL A 170 -0.36 -5.74 -8.92
N TYR A 171 -0.98 -6.91 -8.76
CA TYR A 171 -0.82 -8.01 -9.72
C TYR A 171 -1.28 -7.59 -11.13
N VAL A 172 -2.47 -7.01 -11.24
CA VAL A 172 -3.05 -6.57 -12.52
C VAL A 172 -2.26 -5.43 -13.14
N LEU A 173 -1.84 -4.43 -12.36
CA LEU A 173 -0.95 -3.34 -12.81
C LEU A 173 0.33 -3.88 -13.43
N ALA A 174 0.94 -4.89 -12.79
CA ALA A 174 2.13 -5.51 -13.30
C ALA A 174 1.89 -6.15 -14.69
N ARG A 175 0.73 -6.77 -14.92
CA ARG A 175 0.40 -7.36 -16.22
C ARG A 175 0.08 -6.32 -17.29
N ALA A 176 -0.72 -5.31 -16.93
CA ALA A 176 -1.01 -4.17 -17.81
C ALA A 176 0.29 -3.48 -18.26
N SER A 177 1.28 -3.35 -17.36
CA SER A 177 2.59 -2.76 -17.70
C SER A 177 3.48 -3.67 -18.56
N ALA A 178 3.26 -4.98 -18.55
CA ALA A 178 4.06 -5.96 -19.30
C ALA A 178 3.55 -6.17 -20.73
N GLY A 179 2.23 -6.02 -20.95
CA GLY A 179 1.58 -6.36 -22.21
C GLY A 179 1.78 -7.83 -22.57
N ASP A 180 2.16 -8.11 -23.82
CA ASP A 180 2.32 -9.49 -24.31
C ASP A 180 3.63 -10.17 -23.87
N ALA A 181 4.55 -9.45 -23.24
CA ALA A 181 5.91 -9.92 -22.91
C ALA A 181 5.97 -10.96 -21.77
N GLU A 182 4.83 -11.34 -21.21
CA GLU A 182 4.75 -12.23 -20.05
C GLU A 182 5.08 -13.68 -20.38
N ALA A 183 6.04 -14.23 -19.63
CA ALA A 183 6.40 -15.64 -19.69
C ALA A 183 5.51 -16.47 -18.74
N PRO A 184 4.87 -17.56 -19.23
CA PRO A 184 4.20 -18.50 -18.36
C PRO A 184 5.21 -19.23 -17.47
N SER A 185 4.76 -19.67 -16.30
CA SER A 185 5.55 -20.46 -15.34
C SER A 185 5.99 -21.84 -15.84
N HIS A 186 5.32 -22.34 -16.87
CA HIS A 186 5.57 -23.63 -17.50
C HIS A 186 5.33 -23.52 -19.02
N GLU A 187 6.06 -24.30 -19.80
CA GLU A 187 5.89 -24.42 -21.27
C GLU A 187 4.69 -25.29 -21.65
#